data_AF-A0A061S822-F1
#
_entry.id   AF-A0A061S822-F1
#
_cell.length_a   1.000
_cell.length_b   1.000
_cell.length_c   1.000
_cell.angle_alpha   90.00
_cell.angle_beta   90.00
_cell.angle_gamma   90.00
#
_symmetry.space_group_name_H-M   'P 1'
#
loop_
_entity.id
_entity.type
_entity.pdbx_description
1 polymer ?
#
loop_
_entity_poly.entity_id
_entity_poly.type
_entity_poly.pdbx_seq_one_letter_code
_entity_poly.pdbx_strand_id
1 'polypeptide(L)'
;MDDRRKIGIGLTGFGVLFTLLGMMLLFDKGLIAMGNVLFLAGVALTIGPSATMRFFMRRKNHKGSVFFLGGMAVVIYGWPIIGMLVETYGFIVLFSGFFPTVLMFLKRIPFAGKILDAPVIKSAINRVAPASAEGLPM
;
A
#
# COMPACT_ATOMS: atom_id res chain seq x y z
N MET A 1 -21.66 -7.45 -3.14
CA MET A 1 -20.43 -6.75 -3.56
C MET A 1 -20.36 -5.51 -2.70
N ASP A 2 -19.42 -5.42 -1.74
CA ASP A 2 -19.35 -4.31 -0.79
C ASP A 2 -19.12 -2.97 -1.49
N ASP A 3 -20.11 -2.07 -1.46
CA ASP A 3 -20.03 -0.71 -2.03
C ASP A 3 -18.85 0.07 -1.47
N ARG A 4 -18.55 -0.14 -0.18
CA ARG A 4 -17.36 0.41 0.51
C ARG A 4 -16.06 0.03 -0.17
N ARG A 5 -15.96 -1.20 -0.69
CA ARG A 5 -14.76 -1.71 -1.34
C ARG A 5 -14.55 -1.09 -2.71
N LYS A 6 -15.63 -0.91 -3.48
CA LYS A 6 -15.57 -0.19 -4.76
C LYS A 6 -15.13 1.27 -4.56
N ILE A 7 -15.70 1.92 -3.55
CA ILE A 7 -15.31 3.29 -3.17
C ILE A 7 -13.84 3.32 -2.74
N GLY A 8 -13.39 2.37 -1.93
CA GLY A 8 -12.00 2.25 -1.50
C GLY A 8 -11.01 2.07 -2.65
N ILE A 9 -11.35 1.26 -3.65
CA ILE A 9 -10.52 1.09 -4.86
C ILE A 9 -10.43 2.42 -5.63
N GLY A 10 -11.56 3.12 -5.79
CA GLY A 10 -11.59 4.45 -6.39
C GLY A 10 -10.70 5.44 -5.64
N LEU A 11 -10.85 5.52 -4.31
CA LEU A 11 -10.06 6.42 -3.47
C LEU A 11 -8.55 6.11 -3.51
N THR A 12 -8.19 4.83 -3.54
CA THR A 12 -6.78 4.41 -3.66
C THR A 12 -6.20 4.86 -4.99
N GLY A 13 -6.95 4.69 -6.08
CA GLY A 13 -6.55 5.16 -7.41
C GLY A 13 -6.42 6.68 -7.49
N PHE A 14 -7.36 7.41 -6.89
CA PHE A 14 -7.27 8.87 -6.76
C PHE A 14 -6.07 9.30 -5.93
N GLY A 15 -5.78 8.63 -4.82
CA GLY A 15 -4.60 8.92 -4.00
C GLY A 15 -3.29 8.79 -4.78
N VAL A 16 -3.15 7.72 -5.56
CA VAL A 16 -1.99 7.53 -6.46
C VAL A 16 -1.94 8.64 -7.51
N LEU A 17 -3.07 8.96 -8.15
CA LEU A 17 -3.16 10.04 -9.13
C LEU A 17 -2.73 11.38 -8.55
N PHE A 18 -3.22 11.77 -7.38
CA PHE A 18 -2.85 13.03 -6.72
C PHE A 18 -1.38 13.07 -6.31
N THR A 19 -0.82 11.95 -5.87
CA THR A 19 0.61 11.83 -5.55
C THR A 19 1.47 11.97 -6.82
N LEU A 20 1.07 11.34 -7.92
CA LEU A 20 1.72 11.50 -9.23
C LEU A 20 1.62 12.93 -9.75
N LEU A 21 0.44 13.56 -9.63
CA LEU A 21 0.23 14.94 -10.02
C LEU A 21 1.12 15.88 -9.19
N GLY A 22 1.21 15.65 -7.87
CA GLY A 22 2.07 16.40 -6.98
C GLY A 22 3.55 16.28 -7.36
N MET A 23 4.01 15.11 -7.80
CA MET A 23 5.34 14.95 -8.38
C MET A 23 5.53 15.74 -9.67
N MET A 24 4.56 15.68 -10.60
CA MET A 24 4.63 16.38 -11.88
C MET A 24 4.60 17.90 -11.72
N LEU A 25 3.88 18.42 -10.72
CA LEU A 25 3.81 19.85 -10.37
C LEU A 25 5.00 20.32 -9.50
N LEU A 26 6.21 19.81 -9.77
CA LEU A 26 7.44 20.19 -9.06
C LEU A 26 7.41 19.87 -7.56
N PHE A 27 6.91 18.69 -7.19
CA PHE A 27 6.78 18.24 -5.80
C PHE A 27 5.90 19.15 -4.94
N ASP A 28 4.70 19.46 -5.44
CA ASP A 28 3.70 20.20 -4.67
C ASP A 28 3.32 19.41 -3.40
N LYS A 29 3.73 19.95 -2.24
CA LYS A 29 3.53 19.34 -0.93
C LYS A 29 2.05 19.11 -0.61
N GLY A 30 1.16 19.96 -1.09
CA GLY A 30 -0.29 19.88 -0.83
C GLY A 30 -0.91 18.73 -1.61
N LEU A 31 -0.59 18.60 -2.89
CA LEU A 31 -1.08 17.50 -3.71
C LEU A 31 -0.52 16.14 -3.27
N ILE A 32 0.77 16.09 -2.91
CA ILE A 32 1.37 14.85 -2.38
C ILE A 32 0.70 14.47 -1.04
N ALA A 33 0.53 15.42 -0.11
CA ALA A 33 -0.12 15.15 1.16
C ALA A 33 -1.58 14.68 0.99
N MET A 34 -2.36 15.34 0.11
CA MET A 34 -3.71 14.89 -0.21
C MET A 34 -3.71 13.50 -0.85
N GLY A 35 -2.78 13.24 -1.77
CA GLY A 35 -2.58 11.93 -2.37
C GLY A 35 -2.36 10.83 -1.34
N ASN A 36 -1.50 11.08 -0.35
CA ASN A 36 -1.15 10.10 0.69
C ASN A 36 -2.33 9.85 1.64
N VAL A 37 -3.10 10.88 1.98
CA VAL A 37 -4.32 10.75 2.81
C VAL A 37 -5.40 9.96 2.05
N LEU A 38 -5.67 10.31 0.79
CA LEU A 38 -6.65 9.61 -0.05
C LEU A 38 -6.26 8.15 -0.26
N PHE A 39 -4.97 7.90 -0.49
CA PHE A 39 -4.42 6.57 -0.64
C PHE A 39 -4.64 5.73 0.63
N LEU A 40 -4.28 6.26 1.81
CA LEU A 40 -4.42 5.55 3.07
C LEU A 40 -5.90 5.28 3.40
N ALA A 41 -6.77 6.25 3.16
CA ALA A 41 -8.22 6.09 3.32
C ALA A 41 -8.79 5.05 2.34
N GLY A 42 -8.31 5.02 1.10
CA GLY A 42 -8.73 4.06 0.08
C GLY A 42 -8.33 2.63 0.41
N VAL A 43 -7.09 2.43 0.87
CA VAL A 43 -6.58 1.15 1.36
C VAL A 43 -7.40 0.71 2.58
N ALA A 44 -7.66 1.61 3.53
CA ALA A 44 -8.44 1.32 4.72
C ALA A 44 -9.89 0.89 4.39
N LEU A 45 -10.53 1.53 3.42
CA LEU A 45 -11.88 1.19 2.96
C LEU A 45 -11.93 -0.10 2.14
N THR A 46 -10.87 -0.40 1.38
CA THR A 46 -10.78 -1.61 0.55
C THR A 46 -10.59 -2.88 1.40
N ILE A 47 -9.76 -2.79 2.44
CA ILE A 47 -9.45 -3.90 3.35
C ILE A 47 -10.50 -4.00 4.47
N GLY A 48 -11.02 -2.84 4.90
CA GLY A 48 -11.87 -2.67 6.06
C GLY A 48 -11.10 -1.94 7.18
N PRO A 49 -11.71 -0.91 7.81
CA PRO A 49 -11.02 -0.07 8.80
C PRO A 49 -10.53 -0.88 10.01
N SER A 50 -11.30 -1.86 10.47
CA SER A 50 -10.94 -2.72 11.62
C SER A 50 -9.82 -3.71 11.32
N ALA A 51 -9.62 -4.07 10.05
CA ALA A 51 -8.52 -4.94 9.61
C ALA A 51 -7.25 -4.13 9.33
N THR A 52 -7.40 -2.92 8.77
CA THR A 52 -6.31 -1.98 8.53
C THR A 52 -5.70 -1.47 9.84
N MET A 53 -6.55 -1.13 10.82
CA MET A 53 -6.09 -0.73 12.14
C MET A 53 -5.30 -1.85 12.82
N ARG A 54 -5.80 -3.10 12.81
CA ARG A 54 -5.07 -4.26 13.33
C ARG A 54 -3.78 -4.55 12.55
N PHE A 55 -3.73 -4.21 11.27
CA PHE A 55 -2.55 -4.39 10.44
C PHE A 55 -1.45 -3.36 10.77
N PHE A 56 -1.84 -2.09 10.93
CA PHE A 56 -0.96 -1.00 11.38
C PHE A 56 -0.49 -1.20 12.82
N MET A 57 -1.35 -1.68 13.71
CA MET A 57 -1.02 -1.88 15.13
C MET A 57 -0.26 -3.18 15.43
N ARG A 58 0.00 -4.05 14.44
CA ARG A 58 0.71 -5.31 14.65
C ARG A 58 2.19 -5.05 14.95
N ARG A 59 2.73 -5.65 16.03
CA ARG A 59 4.15 -5.53 16.43
C ARG A 59 5.16 -5.81 15.31
N LYS A 60 4.86 -6.75 14.40
CA LYS A 60 5.74 -7.08 13.26
C LYS A 60 5.80 -5.97 12.18
N ASN A 61 4.78 -5.11 12.09
CA ASN A 61 4.65 -4.12 11.02
C ASN A 61 4.90 -2.67 11.50
N HIS A 62 5.10 -2.49 12.80
CA HIS A 62 5.22 -1.17 13.44
C HIS A 62 6.32 -0.30 12.82
N LYS A 63 7.44 -0.92 12.40
CA LYS A 63 8.53 -0.21 11.71
C LYS A 63 8.04 0.44 10.41
N GLY A 64 7.34 -0.32 9.56
CA GLY A 64 6.79 0.18 8.30
C GLY A 64 5.75 1.27 8.52
N SER A 65 4.86 1.11 9.49
CA SER A 65 3.84 2.12 9.82
C SER A 65 4.45 3.42 10.30
N VAL A 66 5.50 3.36 11.13
CA VAL A 66 6.21 4.54 11.63
C VAL A 66 6.96 5.24 10.50
N PHE A 67 7.64 4.52 9.62
CA PHE A 67 8.31 5.14 8.46
C PHE A 67 7.32 5.70 7.45
N PHE A 68 6.16 5.06 7.24
CA PHE A 68 5.13 5.56 6.33
C PHE A 68 4.46 6.84 6.88
N LEU A 69 3.97 6.81 8.12
CA LEU A 69 3.36 7.99 8.75
C LEU A 69 4.39 9.09 9.03
N GLY A 70 5.63 8.71 9.36
CA GLY A 70 6.75 9.63 9.51
C GLY A 70 7.12 10.30 8.19
N GLY A 71 7.18 9.54 7.09
CA GLY A 71 7.38 10.06 5.74
C GLY A 71 6.27 11.05 5.34
N MET A 72 5.01 10.69 5.58
CA MET A 72 3.85 11.56 5.38
C MET A 72 3.98 12.87 6.19
N ALA A 73 4.41 12.80 7.46
CA ALA A 73 4.65 13.98 8.27
C ALA A 73 5.76 14.86 7.67
N VAL A 74 6.87 14.27 7.21
CA VAL A 74 7.97 15.00 6.57
C VAL A 74 7.54 15.69 5.27
N VAL A 75 6.65 15.06 4.48
CA VAL A 75 6.03 15.70 3.30
C VAL A 75 5.25 16.95 3.72
N ILE A 76 4.42 16.85 4.77
CA ILE A 76 3.60 17.96 5.28
C ILE A 76 4.48 19.09 5.83
N TYR A 77 5.58 18.76 6.53
CA TYR A 77 6.52 19.74 7.09
C TYR A 77 7.35 20.49 6.05
N GLY A 78 7.31 20.10 4.77
CA GLY A 78 7.90 20.88 3.68
C GLY A 78 9.14 20.28 3.03
N TRP A 79 9.46 19.01 3.31
CA TRP A 79 10.54 18.27 2.63
C TRP A 79 9.95 17.14 1.78
N PRO A 80 9.17 17.44 0.72
CA PRO A 80 8.41 16.43 -0.03
C PRO A 80 9.30 15.36 -0.67
N ILE A 81 10.48 15.72 -1.17
CA ILE A 81 11.41 14.75 -1.80
C ILE A 81 11.91 13.72 -0.77
N ILE A 82 12.41 14.18 0.38
CA ILE A 82 12.89 13.28 1.44
C ILE A 82 11.72 12.48 2.02
N GLY A 83 10.59 13.16 2.27
CA GLY A 83 9.37 12.54 2.76
C GLY A 83 8.90 11.40 1.87
N MET A 84 8.90 11.59 0.54
CA MET A 84 8.55 10.56 -0.45
C MET A 84 9.49 9.36 -0.44
N LEU A 85 10.80 9.56 -0.27
CA LEU A 85 11.76 8.45 -0.18
C LEU A 85 11.52 7.62 1.10
N VAL A 86 11.36 8.30 2.23
CA VAL A 86 11.07 7.69 3.53
C VAL A 86 9.70 6.99 3.50
N GLU A 87 8.70 7.63 2.91
CA GLU A 87 7.35 7.10 2.76
C GLU A 87 7.34 5.87 1.86
N THR A 88 8.02 5.89 0.72
CA THR A 88 8.12 4.74 -0.19
C THR A 88 8.82 3.56 0.51
N TYR A 89 9.90 3.83 1.26
CA TYR A 89 10.57 2.80 2.05
C TYR A 89 9.63 2.23 3.13
N GLY A 90 8.98 3.11 3.89
CA GLY A 90 8.00 2.72 4.91
C GLY A 90 6.83 1.93 4.33
N PHE A 91 6.35 2.33 3.15
CA PHE A 91 5.30 1.67 2.40
C PHE A 91 5.70 0.25 1.99
N ILE A 92 6.88 0.05 1.39
CA ILE A 92 7.38 -1.27 1.02
C ILE A 92 7.52 -2.18 2.25
N VAL A 93 8.12 -1.67 3.32
CA VAL A 93 8.28 -2.43 4.58
C VAL A 93 6.92 -2.74 5.20
N LEU A 94 5.98 -1.80 5.20
CA LEU A 94 4.64 -1.96 5.73
C LEU A 94 3.84 -3.00 4.93
N PHE A 95 3.89 -2.96 3.60
CA PHE A 95 3.15 -3.86 2.73
C PHE A 95 3.80 -5.24 2.58
N SER A 96 5.09 -5.40 2.90
CA SER A 96 5.75 -6.71 2.91
C SER A 96 5.02 -7.74 3.79
N GLY A 97 4.51 -7.31 4.95
CA GLY A 97 3.71 -8.14 5.85
C GLY A 97 2.25 -8.32 5.42
N PHE A 98 1.76 -7.51 4.47
CA PHE A 98 0.39 -7.60 3.92
C PHE A 98 0.32 -8.26 2.54
N PHE A 99 1.47 -8.49 1.91
CA PHE A 99 1.58 -8.97 0.54
C PHE A 99 0.74 -10.23 0.26
N PRO A 100 0.72 -11.26 1.13
CA PRO A 100 -0.13 -12.45 0.92
C PRO A 100 -1.62 -12.11 0.87
N THR A 101 -2.07 -11.19 1.72
CA THR A 101 -3.47 -10.74 1.79
C THR A 101 -3.85 -9.90 0.57
N VAL A 102 -2.94 -9.03 0.11
CA VAL A 102 -3.12 -8.26 -1.14
C VAL A 102 -3.21 -9.20 -2.33
N LEU A 103 -2.30 -10.16 -2.45
CA LEU A 103 -2.29 -11.13 -3.54
C LEU A 103 -3.58 -11.97 -3.58
N MET A 104 -4.06 -12.44 -2.42
CA MET A 104 -5.33 -13.17 -2.33
C MET A 104 -6.53 -12.30 -2.76
N PHE A 105 -6.50 -11.01 -2.47
CA PHE A 105 -7.55 -10.09 -2.91
C PHE A 105 -7.45 -9.74 -4.39
N LEU A 106 -6.24 -9.55 -4.90
CA LEU A 106 -5.99 -9.19 -6.29
C LEU A 106 -6.37 -10.34 -7.23
N LYS A 107 -6.18 -11.59 -6.79
CA LYS A 107 -6.68 -12.79 -7.48
C LYS A 107 -8.21 -12.88 -7.56
N ARG A 108 -8.95 -12.23 -6.66
CA ARG A 108 -10.43 -12.19 -6.73
C ARG A 108 -10.96 -11.17 -7.74
N ILE A 109 -10.12 -10.26 -8.24
CA ILE A 109 -10.50 -9.30 -9.28
C ILE A 109 -10.20 -9.97 -10.64
N PRO A 110 -11.19 -10.22 -11.50
CA PRO A 110 -11.01 -11.02 -12.73
C PRO A 110 -10.02 -10.41 -13.72
N PHE A 111 -9.81 -9.09 -13.70
CA PHE A 111 -8.81 -8.41 -14.53
C PHE A 111 -7.39 -8.49 -13.94
N ALA A 112 -7.25 -8.24 -12.64
CA ALA A 112 -5.95 -8.29 -11.97
C ALA A 112 -5.45 -9.73 -11.74
N GLY A 113 -6.37 -10.69 -11.56
CA GLY A 113 -6.08 -12.12 -11.49
C GLY A 113 -5.45 -12.66 -12.78
N LYS A 114 -5.93 -12.24 -13.96
CA LYS A 114 -5.32 -12.62 -15.25
C LYS A 114 -3.88 -12.12 -15.41
N ILE A 115 -3.59 -10.91 -14.92
CA ILE A 115 -2.23 -10.36 -14.92
C ILE A 115 -1.36 -11.13 -13.91
N LEU A 116 -1.88 -11.44 -12.73
CA LEU A 116 -1.14 -12.20 -11.71
C LEU A 116 -0.90 -13.67 -12.06
N ASP A 117 -1.83 -14.31 -12.75
CA ASP A 117 -1.71 -15.70 -13.20
C ASP A 117 -0.81 -15.84 -14.43
N ALA A 118 -0.26 -14.73 -14.95
CA ALA A 118 0.79 -14.79 -15.95
C ALA A 118 2.01 -15.56 -15.38
N PRO A 119 2.58 -16.52 -16.14
CA PRO A 119 3.63 -17.43 -15.65
C PRO A 119 4.89 -16.70 -15.15
N VAL A 120 5.15 -15.49 -15.66
CA VAL A 120 6.25 -14.61 -15.25
C VAL A 120 6.04 -14.06 -13.83
N ILE A 121 4.83 -13.61 -13.51
CA ILE A 121 4.50 -13.02 -12.19
C ILE A 121 4.36 -14.12 -11.14
N LYS A 122 3.81 -15.28 -11.52
CA LYS A 122 3.73 -16.46 -10.64
C LYS A 122 5.11 -16.95 -10.19
N SER A 123 6.11 -16.90 -11.06
CA SER A 123 7.49 -17.27 -10.75
C SER A 123 8.19 -16.27 -9.81
N ALA A 124 7.92 -14.97 -9.97
CA ALA A 124 8.44 -13.93 -9.08
C ALA A 124 7.81 -14.01 -7.67
N ILE A 125 6.49 -14.21 -7.61
CA ILE A 125 5.77 -14.39 -6.33
C ILE A 125 6.28 -15.64 -5.61
N ASN A 126 6.45 -16.76 -6.32
CA ASN A 126 6.99 -18.00 -5.75
C ASN A 126 8.48 -17.92 -5.37
N ARG A 127 9.21 -16.85 -5.70
CA ARG A 127 10.57 -16.61 -5.18
C ARG A 127 10.59 -15.69 -3.97
N VAL A 128 9.63 -14.77 -3.87
CA VAL A 128 9.52 -13.83 -2.75
C VAL A 128 8.72 -14.43 -1.57
N ALA A 129 7.70 -15.24 -1.84
CA ALA A 129 6.87 -15.89 -0.83
C ALA A 129 7.50 -17.09 -0.06
N PRO A 130 8.41 -17.93 -0.62
CA PRO A 130 8.97 -19.06 0.14
C PRO A 130 9.80 -18.59 1.34
N ALA A 131 10.41 -17.40 1.27
CA ALA A 131 11.17 -16.82 2.37
C ALA A 131 10.33 -16.44 3.60
N SER A 132 8.98 -16.44 3.51
CA SER A 132 8.07 -16.18 4.64
C SER A 132 7.22 -17.40 5.04
N ALA A 133 7.41 -18.54 4.37
CA ALA A 133 6.67 -19.78 4.64
C ALA A 133 7.49 -20.81 5.46
N GLU A 134 8.69 -20.47 5.92
CA GLU A 134 9.55 -21.34 6.73
C GLU A 134 9.13 -21.29 8.21
N GLY A 135 7.87 -21.67 8.50
CA GLY A 135 7.33 -21.51 9.84
C GLY A 135 6.08 -22.27 10.24
N LEU A 136 5.50 -23.16 9.43
CA LEU A 136 4.50 -24.12 9.95
C LEU A 136 4.61 -25.48 9.24
N PRO A 137 4.64 -26.59 10.01
CA PRO A 137 4.73 -27.95 9.50
C PRO A 137 3.45 -28.39 8.78
N MET A 138 3.68 -29.29 7.83
CA MET A 138 2.77 -30.13 7.03
C MET A 138 1.31 -30.22 7.50
#